data_AF-A0A419DI82-F1
#
_entry.id   AF-A0A419DI82-F1
#
_cell.length_a   1.000
_cell.length_b   1.000
_cell.length_c   1.000
_cell.angle_alpha   90.00
_cell.angle_beta   90.00
_cell.angle_gamma   90.00
#
_symmetry.space_group_name_H-M   'P 1'
#
loop_
_entity.id
_entity.type
_entity.pdbx_description
1 polymer ?
#
loop_
_entity_poly.entity_id
_entity_poly.type
_entity_poly.pdbx_seq_one_letter_code
_entity_poly.pdbx_strand_id
1 'polypeptide(L)'
;MADLWGDKPKSKRQNKVDTLSRNRKKGKAGEDIVKLRHTLRVEEVERAPKGKDFTVRERNLITGRVTRTTHIEVKTGKAKLSPLQKKTKQSKSNYKVERVNPPPFSF
;
A
#
# COMPACT_ATOMS: atom_id res chain seq x y z
N MET A 1 18.19 14.74 -38.76
CA MET A 1 19.00 15.26 -37.63
C MET A 1 18.79 14.31 -36.47
N ALA A 2 19.74 13.38 -36.26
CA ALA A 2 19.72 12.45 -35.14
C ALA A 2 20.35 13.14 -33.94
N ASP A 3 19.71 13.03 -32.78
CA ASP A 3 20.13 13.69 -31.55
C ASP A 3 21.58 13.30 -31.18
N LEU A 4 22.32 14.31 -30.76
CA LEU A 4 23.74 14.30 -30.40
C LEU A 4 24.08 13.40 -29.18
N TRP A 5 23.10 12.64 -28.66
CA TRP A 5 23.19 11.80 -27.45
C TRP A 5 22.38 10.49 -27.56
N GLY A 6 22.44 9.79 -28.71
CA GLY A 6 22.45 8.31 -28.81
C GLY A 6 21.32 7.44 -28.25
N ASP A 7 20.34 7.95 -27.49
CA ASP A 7 19.31 7.13 -26.87
C ASP A 7 18.11 6.95 -27.81
N LYS A 8 17.93 5.72 -28.29
CA LYS A 8 16.73 5.36 -29.06
C LYS A 8 15.49 5.57 -28.17
N PRO A 9 14.42 6.21 -28.68
CA PRO A 9 13.21 6.42 -27.91
C PRO A 9 12.60 5.10 -27.44
N LYS A 10 12.21 5.03 -26.16
CA LYS A 10 11.65 3.82 -25.54
C LYS A 10 10.39 3.36 -26.27
N SER A 11 10.28 2.05 -26.51
CA SER A 11 9.08 1.45 -27.10
C SER A 11 7.86 1.58 -26.17
N LYS A 12 6.64 1.54 -26.74
CA LYS A 12 5.38 1.53 -25.97
C LYS A 12 5.35 0.43 -24.91
N ARG A 13 5.91 -0.74 -25.22
CA ARG A 13 6.04 -1.87 -24.29
C ARG A 13 6.98 -1.53 -23.14
N GLN A 14 8.14 -0.95 -23.42
CA GLN A 14 9.10 -0.54 -22.40
C GLN A 14 8.49 0.49 -21.44
N ASN A 15 7.81 1.50 -21.99
CA ASN A 15 7.12 2.52 -21.20
C ASN A 15 6.05 1.94 -20.27
N LYS A 16 5.31 0.92 -20.75
CA LYS A 16 4.32 0.19 -19.93
C LYS A 16 4.99 -0.56 -18.78
N VAL A 17 6.06 -1.30 -19.05
CA VAL A 17 6.81 -2.05 -18.02
C VAL A 17 7.38 -1.12 -16.97
N ASP A 18 8.03 -0.03 -17.40
CA ASP A 18 8.60 0.98 -16.50
C ASP A 18 7.53 1.63 -15.61
N THR A 19 6.35 1.90 -16.18
CA THR A 19 5.22 2.46 -15.43
C THR A 19 4.66 1.47 -14.41
N LEU A 20 4.49 0.20 -14.78
CA LEU A 20 4.04 -0.84 -13.86
C LEU A 20 5.05 -1.08 -12.74
N SER A 21 6.35 -1.09 -13.06
CA SER A 21 7.43 -1.21 -12.08
C SER A 21 7.41 -0.05 -11.08
N ARG A 22 7.32 1.19 -11.56
CA ARG A 22 7.20 2.39 -10.70
C ARG A 22 5.95 2.35 -9.81
N ASN A 23 4.81 1.94 -10.35
CA ASN A 23 3.58 1.81 -9.57
C ASN A 23 3.69 0.74 -8.48
N ARG A 24 4.34 -0.40 -8.76
CA ARG A 24 4.59 -1.45 -7.76
C ARG A 24 5.52 -0.96 -6.66
N LYS A 25 6.63 -0.31 -7.00
CA LYS A 25 7.55 0.29 -6.01
C LYS A 25 6.85 1.31 -5.13
N LYS A 26 6.06 2.20 -5.74
CA LYS A 26 5.26 3.19 -5.01
C LYS A 26 4.28 2.52 -4.05
N GLY A 27 3.57 1.48 -4.50
CA GLY A 27 2.67 0.70 -3.66
C GLY A 27 3.38 0.09 -2.45
N LYS A 28 4.52 -0.56 -2.69
CA LYS A 28 5.36 -1.15 -1.64
C LYS A 28 5.83 -0.11 -0.62
N ALA A 29 6.35 1.04 -1.08
CA ALA A 29 6.76 2.12 -0.17
C ALA A 29 5.58 2.64 0.68
N GLY A 30 4.37 2.70 0.10
CA GLY A 30 3.16 3.03 0.84
C GLY A 30 2.84 1.99 1.92
N GLU A 31 2.90 0.70 1.59
CA GLU A 31 2.72 -0.41 2.53
C GLU A 31 3.73 -0.35 3.68
N ASP A 32 5.01 -0.10 3.37
CA ASP A 32 6.09 -0.02 4.36
C ASP A 32 5.91 1.15 5.33
N ILE A 33 5.48 2.32 4.83
CA ILE A 33 5.16 3.49 5.68
C ILE A 33 4.01 3.17 6.64
N VAL A 34 2.94 2.54 6.14
CA VAL A 34 1.77 2.20 6.97
C VAL A 34 2.16 1.15 8.02
N LYS A 35 2.91 0.12 7.64
CA LYS A 35 3.43 -0.87 8.58
C LYS A 35 4.25 -0.19 9.67
N LEU A 36 5.21 0.66 9.31
CA LEU A 36 6.05 1.39 10.27
C LEU A 36 5.21 2.23 11.23
N ARG A 37 4.20 2.96 10.74
CA ARG A 37 3.31 3.78 11.59
C ARG A 37 2.58 2.97 12.64
N HIS A 38 2.06 1.80 12.27
CA HIS A 38 1.36 0.91 13.20
C HIS A 38 2.33 0.23 14.17
N THR A 39 3.50 -0.19 13.70
CA THR A 39 4.56 -0.74 14.56
C THR A 39 5.02 0.28 15.61
N LEU A 40 5.20 1.56 15.23
CA LEU A 40 5.54 2.63 16.17
C LEU A 40 4.45 2.92 17.21
N ARG A 41 3.20 2.50 16.95
CA ARG A 41 2.08 2.57 17.90
C ARG A 41 1.97 1.31 18.76
N VAL A 42 2.95 0.40 18.67
CA VAL A 42 2.94 -0.87 19.40
C VAL A 42 1.74 -1.75 19.00
N GLU A 43 1.24 -1.59 17.76
CA GLU A 43 0.20 -2.44 17.20
C GLU A 43 0.82 -3.63 16.45
N GLU A 44 0.21 -4.82 16.57
CA GLU A 44 0.62 -6.00 15.81
C GLU A 44 0.15 -5.88 14.37
N VAL A 45 1.08 -5.97 13.41
CA VAL A 45 0.77 -5.85 11.98
C VAL A 45 1.06 -7.17 11.27
N GLU A 46 0.02 -7.82 10.76
CA GLU A 46 0.12 -9.03 9.95
C GLU A 46 -0.29 -8.77 8.51
N ARG A 47 0.45 -9.31 7.55
CA ARG A 47 0.05 -9.25 6.14
C ARG A 47 -1.14 -10.19 5.90
N ALA A 48 -2.20 -9.69 5.30
CA ALA A 48 -3.40 -10.48 5.08
C ALA A 48 -3.27 -11.36 3.81
N PRO A 49 -3.72 -12.64 3.83
CA PRO A 49 -3.45 -13.54 2.73
C PRO A 49 -4.25 -13.26 1.43
N LYS A 50 -5.37 -12.51 1.43
CA LYS A 50 -6.09 -12.10 0.19
C LYS A 50 -6.96 -10.84 0.39
N GLY A 51 -6.97 -9.96 -0.61
CA GLY A 51 -7.95 -8.86 -0.77
C GLY A 51 -7.80 -7.66 0.17
N LYS A 52 -6.72 -7.64 0.96
CA LYS A 52 -6.36 -6.61 1.95
C LYS A 52 -4.83 -6.60 2.08
N ASP A 53 -4.26 -5.51 2.56
CA ASP A 53 -2.81 -5.43 2.76
C ASP A 53 -2.44 -5.92 4.17
N PHE A 54 -3.13 -5.43 5.20
CA PHE A 54 -2.81 -5.75 6.60
C PHE A 54 -4.02 -6.05 7.48
N THR A 55 -3.79 -6.85 8.51
CA THR A 55 -4.59 -6.91 9.72
C THR A 55 -3.78 -6.32 10.85
N VAL A 56 -4.31 -5.27 11.49
CA VAL A 56 -3.70 -4.59 12.61
C VAL A 56 -4.45 -4.96 13.88
N ARG A 57 -3.76 -5.46 14.89
CA ARG A 57 -4.34 -5.78 16.20
C ARG A 57 -3.74 -4.89 17.28
N GLU A 58 -4.62 -4.27 18.04
CA GLU A 58 -4.28 -3.52 19.24
C GLU A 58 -4.42 -4.45 20.43
N ARG A 59 -3.42 -4.48 21.32
CA ARG A 59 -3.45 -5.26 22.55
C ARG A 59 -3.48 -4.36 23.76
N ASN A 60 -4.23 -4.78 24.77
CA ASN A 60 -4.13 -4.22 26.09
C ASN A 60 -2.78 -4.64 26.71
N LEU A 61 -1.94 -3.69 27.07
CA LEU A 61 -0.58 -3.95 27.57
C LEU A 61 -0.55 -4.67 28.94
N ILE A 62 -1.63 -4.58 29.72
CA ILE A 62 -1.72 -5.20 31.04
C ILE A 62 -2.19 -6.66 30.93
N THR A 63 -3.21 -6.92 30.12
CA THR A 63 -3.86 -8.24 30.02
C THR A 63 -3.38 -9.06 28.83
N GLY A 64 -2.64 -8.47 27.89
CA GLY A 64 -2.20 -9.10 26.64
C GLY A 64 -3.32 -9.41 25.64
N ARG A 65 -4.58 -9.11 25.98
CA ARG A 65 -5.75 -9.42 25.14
C ARG A 65 -5.87 -8.45 23.98
N VAL A 66 -6.26 -8.95 22.82
CA VAL A 66 -6.59 -8.12 21.65
C VAL A 66 -7.87 -7.34 21.95
N THR A 67 -7.77 -6.01 21.94
CA THR A 67 -8.90 -5.10 22.19
C THR A 67 -9.53 -4.62 20.89
N ARG A 68 -8.73 -4.48 19.82
CA ARG A 68 -9.22 -4.06 18.51
C ARG A 68 -8.52 -4.82 17.39
N THR A 69 -9.30 -5.22 16.39
CA THR A 69 -8.77 -5.73 15.12
C THR A 69 -9.27 -4.85 13.99
N THR A 70 -8.35 -4.29 13.20
CA THR A 70 -8.66 -3.42 12.06
C THR A 70 -8.07 -4.01 10.79
N HIS A 71 -8.85 -3.99 9.71
CA HIS A 71 -8.40 -4.40 8.38
C HIS A 71 -7.95 -3.16 7.62
N ILE A 72 -6.68 -3.11 7.25
CA ILE A 72 -6.09 -1.97 6.55
C ILE A 72 -5.88 -2.30 5.08
N GLU A 73 -6.33 -1.37 4.24
CA GLU A 73 -6.03 -1.30 2.82
C GLU A 73 -5.27 -0.01 2.53
N VAL A 74 -4.12 -0.13 1.89
CA VAL A 74 -3.22 0.96 1.57
C VAL A 74 -3.41 1.37 0.12
N LYS A 75 -3.62 2.68 -0.11
CA LYS A 75 -3.70 3.23 -1.46
C LYS A 75 -2.77 4.42 -1.62
N THR A 76 -1.96 4.39 -2.67
CA THR A 76 -1.05 5.50 -3.00
C THR A 76 -1.61 6.42 -4.07
N GLY A 77 -1.50 7.73 -3.90
CA GLY A 77 -1.98 8.73 -4.86
C GLY A 77 -3.47 8.55 -5.21
N LYS A 78 -3.78 8.65 -6.51
CA LYS A 78 -5.15 8.54 -7.04
C LYS A 78 -5.64 7.09 -7.23
N ALA A 79 -4.93 6.10 -6.68
CA ALA A 79 -5.35 4.70 -6.78
C ALA A 79 -6.75 4.50 -6.17
N LYS A 80 -7.64 3.88 -6.95
CA LYS A 80 -9.02 3.57 -6.55
C LYS A 80 -9.08 2.18 -5.91
N LEU A 81 -10.06 1.96 -5.06
CA LEU A 81 -10.39 0.63 -4.57
C LEU A 81 -10.94 -0.23 -5.71
N SER A 82 -10.55 -1.51 -5.74
CA SER A 82 -11.18 -2.49 -6.62
C SER A 82 -12.64 -2.73 -6.21
N PRO A 83 -13.49 -3.28 -7.08
CA PRO A 83 -14.88 -3.62 -6.73
C PRO A 83 -14.98 -4.51 -5.48
N LEU A 84 -14.10 -5.52 -5.35
CA LEU A 84 -14.04 -6.40 -4.17
C LEU A 84 -13.69 -5.63 -2.89
N GLN A 85 -12.75 -4.70 -2.96
CA GLN A 85 -12.35 -3.86 -1.83
C GLN A 85 -13.46 -2.90 -1.41
N LYS A 86 -14.20 -2.33 -2.38
CA LYS A 86 -15.38 -1.50 -2.09
C LYS A 86 -16.46 -2.31 -1.36
N LYS A 87 -16.76 -3.51 -1.85
CA LYS A 87 -17.73 -4.42 -1.21
C LYS A 87 -17.28 -4.80 0.20
N THR A 88 -15.99 -5.10 0.37
CA THR A 88 -15.42 -5.43 1.69
C THR A 88 -15.48 -4.26 2.66
N LYS A 89 -15.21 -3.04 2.18
CA LYS A 89 -15.37 -1.82 2.98
C LYS A 89 -16.81 -1.62 3.45
N GLN A 90 -17.79 -1.92 2.61
CA GLN A 90 -19.20 -1.79 2.95
C GLN A 90 -19.66 -2.87 3.94
N SER A 91 -19.11 -4.09 3.84
CA SER A 91 -19.54 -5.21 4.68
C SER A 91 -18.81 -5.32 6.03
N LYS A 92 -17.64 -4.70 6.17
CA LYS A 92 -16.84 -4.79 7.40
C LYS A 92 -16.64 -3.42 8.02
N SER A 93 -17.27 -3.19 9.17
CA SER A 93 -17.16 -1.93 9.94
C SER A 93 -15.73 -1.63 10.37
N ASN A 94 -14.90 -2.64 10.56
CA ASN A 94 -13.49 -2.51 10.93
C ASN A 94 -12.52 -2.42 9.73
N TYR A 95 -13.04 -2.14 8.52
CA TYR A 95 -12.21 -1.94 7.32
C TYR A 95 -11.87 -0.46 7.12
N LYS A 96 -10.58 -0.15 7.10
CA LYS A 96 -10.05 1.21 6.95
C LYS A 96 -9.13 1.27 5.73
N VAL A 97 -9.28 2.37 4.98
CA VAL A 97 -8.41 2.67 3.84
C VAL A 97 -7.45 3.77 4.25
N GLU A 98 -6.16 3.48 4.22
CA GLU A 98 -5.12 4.46 4.48
C GLU A 98 -4.53 4.97 3.16
N ARG A 99 -4.66 6.27 2.94
CA ARG A 99 -4.07 6.93 1.76
C ARG A 99 -2.75 7.56 2.14
N VAL A 100 -1.69 7.12 1.47
CA VAL A 100 -0.34 7.63 1.69
C VAL A 100 0.28 8.07 0.38
N ASN A 101 1.00 9.19 0.42
CA ASN A 101 1.79 9.66 -0.70
C ASN A 101 3.26 9.51 -0.30
N PRO A 102 3.89 8.35 -0.62
CA PRO A 102 5.31 8.21 -0.41
C PRO A 102 6.06 9.27 -1.25
N PRO A 103 7.16 9.83 -0.73
CA PRO A 103 7.94 10.82 -1.45
C PRO A 103 8.46 10.25 -2.78
N PRO A 104 8.71 11.09 -3.79
CA PRO A 104 9.09 10.64 -5.13
C PRO A 104 10.38 9.79 -5.16
N PHE A 105 11.20 9.85 -4.11
CA PHE A 105 12.47 9.14 -3.96
C PHE A 105 12.46 8.04 -2.88
N SER A 106 11.29 7.58 -2.41
CA SER A 106 11.25 6.44 -1.48
C SER A 106 11.77 5.17 -2.19
N PHE A 107 12.91 4.67 -1.70
CA PHE A 107 13.70 3.56 -2.27
C PHE A 107 13.03 2.19 -2.12
#